data_AF-E2SIK6-F1
#
_entry.id   AF-E2SIK6-F1
#
_cell.length_a   1.000
_cell.length_b   1.000
_cell.length_c   1.000
_cell.angle_alpha   90.00
_cell.angle_beta   90.00
_cell.angle_gamma   90.00
#
_symmetry.space_group_name_H-M   'P 1'
#
loop_
_entity.id
_entity.type
_entity.pdbx_description
1 polymer ?
#
loop_
_entity_poly.entity_id
_entity_poly.type
_entity_poly.pdbx_seq_one_letter_code
_entity_poly.pdbx_strand_id
1 'polypeptide(L)'
;MKSVFVIGNGFNCFFSAYLNNPLYKEDIMEKLYDAFPNKGLSKMWYKQTKEALNEYCHLLDDIKIADASVNGEFLLSRLANLCTKVEAEEILEQLETAISDKIKMKMQNLITDNEKTSVPKTMRTVSKLMHLEKNSFDKMNCFSGCLFRKMQEIGYERVTCYTTNYDKITNEFFDIKENGITLEMEVVALHGDYEAQEIICSSPENKEHKVDPDILEKFETDIEDAKTIVLFGLGLFSDPHVLKRLNKVKGKQFIIIDADCASYLKKRSHAAVLQIGFDYLYQNEIKFIDTLDFQVDKMKVMKPVQTPEELYDALIASI
;
A
#
# COMPACT_ATOMS: atom_id res chain seq x y z
N MET A 1 -19.97 -5.72 -10.57
CA MET A 1 -19.32 -4.42 -10.24
C MET A 1 -17.82 -4.65 -10.10
N LYS A 2 -16.99 -3.67 -10.49
CA LYS A 2 -15.53 -3.75 -10.33
C LYS A 2 -15.04 -2.80 -9.23
N SER A 3 -13.99 -3.19 -8.53
CA SER A 3 -13.28 -2.34 -7.57
C SER A 3 -11.79 -2.33 -7.88
N VAL A 4 -11.14 -1.19 -7.69
CA VAL A 4 -9.69 -1.05 -7.79
C VAL A 4 -9.12 -0.63 -6.46
N PHE A 5 -8.06 -1.29 -6.01
CA PHE A 5 -7.25 -0.86 -4.88
C PHE A 5 -5.92 -0.34 -5.44
N VAL A 6 -5.44 0.79 -4.95
CA VAL A 6 -4.10 1.33 -5.23
C VAL A 6 -3.37 1.48 -3.91
N ILE A 7 -2.33 0.69 -3.71
CA ILE A 7 -1.68 0.47 -2.43
C ILE A 7 -0.25 1.01 -2.51
N GLY A 8 0.07 1.94 -1.62
CA GLY A 8 1.41 2.50 -1.47
C GLY A 8 2.02 2.19 -0.10
N ASN A 9 3.15 2.85 0.20
CA ASN A 9 3.96 2.50 1.37
C ASN A 9 3.26 2.78 2.71
N GLY A 10 2.25 3.65 2.75
CA GLY A 10 1.44 3.86 3.95
C GLY A 10 0.73 2.59 4.43
N PHE A 11 0.48 1.62 3.54
CA PHE A 11 0.03 0.26 3.91
C PHE A 11 1.05 -0.45 4.81
N ASN A 12 2.33 -0.43 4.43
CA ASN A 12 3.40 -0.99 5.25
C ASN A 12 3.55 -0.24 6.57
N CYS A 13 3.46 1.08 6.55
CA CYS A 13 3.50 1.92 7.76
C CYS A 13 2.36 1.58 8.72
N PHE A 14 1.14 1.36 8.22
CA PHE A 14 -0.02 0.94 9.02
C PHE A 14 0.27 -0.37 9.77
N PHE A 15 0.77 -1.38 9.06
CA PHE A 15 1.12 -2.65 9.68
C PHE A 15 2.33 -2.57 10.60
N SER A 16 3.32 -1.75 10.25
CA SER A 16 4.47 -1.48 11.12
C SER A 16 3.99 -0.84 12.44
N ALA A 17 3.08 0.13 12.38
CA ALA A 17 2.48 0.74 13.57
C ALA A 17 1.72 -0.30 14.42
N TYR A 18 0.90 -1.14 13.79
CA TYR A 18 0.17 -2.22 14.47
C TYR A 18 1.11 -3.20 15.19
N LEU A 19 2.16 -3.71 14.52
CA LEU A 19 3.14 -4.62 15.13
C LEU A 19 4.06 -3.94 16.15
N ASN A 20 4.22 -2.62 16.10
CA ASN A 20 5.03 -1.87 17.06
C ASN A 20 4.25 -1.39 18.27
N ASN A 21 2.92 -1.39 18.21
CA ASN A 21 2.09 -0.94 19.31
C ASN A 21 2.04 -2.00 20.43
N PRO A 22 2.51 -1.67 21.66
CA PRO A 22 2.52 -2.63 22.77
C PRO A 22 1.12 -3.07 23.19
N LEU A 23 0.08 -2.29 22.90
CA LEU A 23 -1.31 -2.62 23.24
C LEU A 23 -1.80 -3.89 22.54
N TYR A 24 -1.37 -4.13 21.30
CA TYR A 24 -1.84 -5.26 20.48
C TYR A 24 -0.91 -6.46 20.51
N LYS A 25 0.19 -6.38 21.28
CA LYS A 25 1.23 -7.40 21.27
C LYS A 25 0.71 -8.77 21.69
N GLU A 26 -0.17 -8.83 22.70
CA GLU A 26 -0.72 -10.09 23.19
C GLU A 26 -1.61 -10.74 22.11
N ASP A 27 -2.56 -9.99 21.56
CA ASP A 27 -3.45 -10.43 20.49
C ASP A 27 -2.68 -10.90 19.24
N ILE A 28 -1.66 -10.15 18.81
CA ILE A 28 -0.81 -10.52 17.68
C ILE A 28 -0.09 -11.84 17.95
N MET A 29 0.48 -12.00 19.15
CA MET A 29 1.19 -13.22 19.50
C MET A 29 0.23 -14.42 19.61
N GLU A 30 -0.99 -14.22 20.09
CA GLU A 30 -2.03 -15.25 20.10
C GLU A 30 -2.33 -15.74 18.68
N LYS A 31 -2.62 -14.83 17.74
CA LYS A 31 -2.83 -15.16 16.31
C LYS A 31 -1.65 -15.95 15.73
N LEU A 32 -0.42 -15.58 16.07
CA LEU A 32 0.80 -16.25 15.59
C LEU A 32 1.02 -17.63 16.22
N TYR A 33 0.63 -17.84 17.47
CA TYR A 33 0.71 -19.14 18.11
C TYR A 33 -0.38 -20.09 17.62
N ASP A 34 -1.58 -19.57 17.36
CA ASP A 34 -2.70 -20.32 16.79
C ASP A 34 -2.38 -20.81 15.38
N ALA A 35 -1.76 -19.95 14.56
CA ALA A 35 -1.35 -20.32 13.21
C ALA A 35 -0.11 -21.23 13.18
N PHE A 36 0.73 -21.19 14.22
CA PHE A 36 1.98 -21.94 14.25
C PHE A 36 2.32 -22.44 15.68
N PRO A 37 2.17 -23.75 15.97
CA PRO A 37 2.33 -24.29 17.33
C PRO A 37 3.71 -24.07 17.97
N ASN A 38 4.76 -23.88 17.17
CA ASN A 38 6.10 -23.62 17.71
C ASN A 38 6.26 -22.15 18.11
N LYS A 39 6.04 -21.89 19.40
CA LYS A 39 6.15 -20.55 20.01
C LYS A 39 7.50 -19.87 19.81
N GLY A 40 8.60 -20.63 19.72
CA GLY A 40 9.94 -20.08 19.48
C GLY A 40 10.06 -19.47 18.09
N LEU A 41 9.58 -20.20 17.09
CA LEU A 41 9.54 -19.73 15.70
C LEU A 41 8.54 -18.58 15.52
N SER A 42 7.35 -18.62 16.13
CA SER A 42 6.40 -17.49 16.06
C SER A 42 6.99 -16.18 16.61
N LYS A 43 7.75 -16.24 17.73
CA LYS A 43 8.46 -15.06 18.27
C LYS A 43 9.54 -14.56 17.32
N MET A 44 10.28 -15.47 16.69
CA MET A 44 11.30 -15.12 15.70
C MET A 44 10.66 -14.44 14.48
N TRP A 45 9.55 -15.00 13.97
CA TRP A 45 8.79 -14.45 12.85
C TRP A 45 8.26 -13.05 13.15
N TYR A 46 7.67 -12.85 14.33
CA TYR A 46 7.20 -11.55 14.78
C TYR A 46 8.33 -10.51 14.81
N LYS A 47 9.47 -10.87 15.43
CA LYS A 47 10.64 -9.97 15.51
C LYS A 47 11.16 -9.60 14.12
N GLN A 48 11.38 -10.59 13.26
CA GLN A 48 11.95 -10.35 11.93
C GLN A 48 10.99 -9.59 11.01
N THR A 49 9.68 -9.83 11.12
CA THR A 49 8.67 -9.06 10.38
C THR A 49 8.68 -7.59 10.77
N LYS A 50 8.84 -7.29 12.06
CA LYS A 50 9.00 -5.90 12.53
C LYS A 50 10.26 -5.24 11.98
N GLU A 51 11.39 -5.95 12.00
CA GLU A 51 12.66 -5.45 11.48
C GLU A 51 12.55 -5.20 9.96
N ALA A 52 12.01 -6.16 9.21
CA ALA A 52 11.83 -6.04 7.77
C ALA A 52 10.84 -4.94 7.38
N LEU A 53 9.68 -4.83 8.05
CA LEU A 53 8.73 -3.74 7.79
C LEU A 53 9.35 -2.37 8.07
N ASN A 54 10.15 -2.24 9.13
CA ASN A 54 10.85 -0.99 9.39
C ASN A 54 11.79 -0.63 8.23
N GLU A 55 12.56 -1.60 7.72
CA GLU A 55 13.40 -1.38 6.54
C GLU A 55 12.59 -1.04 5.28
N TYR A 56 11.44 -1.69 5.05
CA TYR A 56 10.58 -1.40 3.90
C TYR A 56 9.93 -0.02 3.98
N CYS A 57 9.45 0.38 5.16
CA CYS A 57 8.87 1.70 5.37
C CYS A 57 9.89 2.83 5.07
N HIS A 58 11.17 2.57 5.33
CA HIS A 58 12.27 3.54 5.26
C HIS A 58 13.25 3.24 4.11
N LEU A 59 12.82 2.47 3.11
CA LEU A 59 13.69 1.96 2.05
C LEU A 59 14.42 3.06 1.27
N LEU A 60 13.76 4.20 1.10
CA LEU A 60 14.27 5.35 0.35
C LEU A 60 15.03 6.36 1.23
N ASP A 61 15.09 6.17 2.55
CA ASP A 61 15.74 7.10 3.49
C ASP A 61 17.27 7.12 3.32
N ASP A 62 17.83 6.07 2.72
CA ASP A 62 19.24 5.97 2.36
C ASP A 62 19.59 6.80 1.11
N ILE A 63 18.58 7.22 0.33
CA ILE A 63 18.76 8.11 -0.83
C ILE A 63 18.77 9.55 -0.31
N LYS A 64 19.92 10.00 0.18
CA LYS A 64 20.11 11.36 0.69
C LYS A 64 21.52 11.86 0.42
N ILE A 65 21.66 13.18 0.33
CA ILE A 65 22.95 13.86 0.36
C ILE A 65 23.11 14.44 1.77
N ALA A 66 24.34 14.43 2.31
CA ALA A 66 24.64 15.11 3.56
C ALA A 66 24.17 16.57 3.50
N ASP A 67 23.51 17.03 4.57
CA ASP A 67 22.99 18.40 4.72
C ASP A 67 21.89 18.83 3.72
N ALA A 68 21.35 17.89 2.91
CA ALA A 68 20.21 18.17 2.05
C ALA A 68 18.89 18.06 2.83
N SER A 69 17.98 19.02 2.61
CA SER A 69 16.64 19.03 3.21
C SER A 69 15.65 18.09 2.49
N VAL A 70 16.11 17.34 1.48
CA VAL A 70 15.28 16.50 0.61
C VAL A 70 15.97 15.15 0.40
N ASN A 71 15.20 14.07 0.51
CA ASN A 71 15.63 12.69 0.42
C ASN A 71 14.72 11.89 -0.54
N GLY A 72 15.03 10.60 -0.73
CA GLY A 72 14.24 9.69 -1.54
C GLY A 72 14.10 10.15 -2.99
N GLU A 73 12.92 9.93 -3.55
CA GLU A 73 12.58 10.29 -4.93
C GLU A 73 12.53 11.81 -5.17
N PHE A 74 12.27 12.62 -4.13
CA PHE A 74 12.29 14.07 -4.27
C PHE A 74 13.71 14.61 -4.47
N LEU A 75 14.72 13.91 -3.95
CA LEU A 75 16.11 14.21 -4.28
C LEU A 75 16.39 13.87 -5.76
N LEU A 76 15.88 12.73 -6.24
CA LEU A 76 15.97 12.35 -7.65
C LEU A 76 15.29 13.37 -8.56
N SER A 77 14.15 13.94 -8.18
CA SER A 77 13.48 15.02 -8.93
C SER A 77 14.37 16.27 -9.06
N ARG A 78 15.06 16.66 -7.98
CA ARG A 78 16.00 17.80 -8.03
C ARG A 78 17.19 17.52 -8.94
N LEU A 79 17.73 16.30 -8.88
CA LEU A 79 18.84 15.87 -9.74
C LEU A 79 18.40 15.80 -11.20
N ALA A 80 17.20 15.29 -11.48
CA ALA A 80 16.64 15.23 -12.82
C ALA A 80 16.54 16.63 -13.44
N ASN A 81 16.00 17.61 -12.68
CA ASN A 81 15.92 18.99 -13.14
C ASN A 81 17.29 19.59 -13.48
N LEU A 82 18.31 19.27 -12.69
CA LEU A 82 19.69 19.69 -12.95
C LEU A 82 20.24 19.03 -14.21
N CYS A 83 20.14 17.70 -14.31
CA CYS A 83 20.62 16.91 -15.45
C CYS A 83 20.02 17.40 -16.77
N THR A 84 18.71 17.69 -16.81
CA THR A 84 18.06 18.26 -18.00
C THR A 84 18.62 19.63 -18.40
N LYS A 85 19.01 20.46 -17.43
CA LYS A 85 19.57 21.80 -17.71
C LYS A 85 21.00 21.76 -18.22
N VAL A 86 21.74 20.71 -17.90
CA VAL A 86 23.15 20.54 -18.28
C VAL A 86 23.36 19.45 -19.32
N GLU A 87 22.26 18.93 -19.92
CA GLU A 87 22.27 17.89 -20.95
C GLU A 87 23.05 16.64 -20.51
N ALA A 88 22.75 16.15 -19.30
CA ALA A 88 23.40 15.01 -18.65
C ALA A 88 22.41 13.93 -18.17
N GLU A 89 21.40 13.64 -18.98
CA GLU A 89 20.36 12.65 -18.68
C GLU A 89 20.92 11.24 -18.44
N GLU A 90 22.00 10.85 -19.14
CA GLU A 90 22.64 9.54 -18.97
C GLU A 90 23.15 9.32 -17.52
N ILE A 91 23.63 10.39 -16.86
CA ILE A 91 24.11 10.31 -15.48
C ILE A 91 22.94 10.02 -14.52
N LEU A 92 21.78 10.63 -14.78
CA LEU A 92 20.58 10.38 -13.98
C LEU A 92 20.12 8.93 -14.14
N GLU A 93 20.10 8.42 -15.37
CA GLU A 93 19.71 7.04 -15.65
C GLU A 93 20.61 6.04 -14.93
N GLN A 94 21.94 6.23 -14.99
CA GLN A 94 22.88 5.38 -14.26
C GLN A 94 22.66 5.42 -12.73
N LEU A 95 22.36 6.60 -12.18
CA LEU A 95 22.08 6.74 -10.75
C LEU A 95 20.78 6.04 -10.35
N GLU A 96 19.71 6.21 -11.12
CA GLU A 96 18.42 5.58 -10.89
C GLU A 96 18.56 4.04 -10.94
N THR A 97 19.28 3.50 -11.93
CA THR A 97 19.57 2.06 -12.03
C THR A 97 20.35 1.57 -10.81
N ALA A 98 21.41 2.29 -10.39
CA ALA A 98 22.19 1.91 -9.21
C ALA A 98 21.36 1.90 -7.91
N ILE A 99 20.39 2.82 -7.80
CA ILE A 99 19.46 2.87 -6.67
C ILE A 99 18.50 1.67 -6.71
N SER A 100 17.87 1.41 -7.86
CA SER A 100 16.99 0.26 -8.06
C SER A 100 17.70 -1.06 -7.75
N ASP A 101 18.93 -1.25 -8.22
CA ASP A 101 19.74 -2.44 -7.94
C ASP A 101 20.05 -2.58 -6.44
N LYS A 102 20.40 -1.47 -5.78
CA LYS A 102 20.66 -1.46 -4.33
C LYS A 102 19.40 -1.83 -3.54
N ILE A 103 18.25 -1.29 -3.92
CA ILE A 103 16.95 -1.61 -3.31
C ILE A 103 16.68 -3.11 -3.48
N LYS A 104 16.78 -3.61 -4.73
CA LYS A 104 16.55 -5.02 -5.05
C LYS A 104 17.43 -5.94 -4.22
N MET A 105 18.74 -5.66 -4.16
CA MET A 105 19.69 -6.43 -3.36
C MET A 105 19.35 -6.40 -1.87
N LYS A 106 18.99 -5.23 -1.32
CA LYS A 106 18.59 -5.10 0.10
C LYS A 106 17.37 -5.98 0.40
N MET A 107 16.37 -5.98 -0.48
CA MET A 107 15.16 -6.79 -0.33
C MET A 107 15.43 -8.29 -0.48
N GLN A 108 16.24 -8.70 -1.46
CA GLN A 108 16.60 -10.11 -1.65
C GLN A 108 17.42 -10.68 -0.48
N ASN A 109 18.33 -9.89 0.10
CA ASN A 109 19.08 -10.32 1.29
C ASN A 109 18.17 -10.55 2.50
N LEU A 110 17.15 -9.70 2.70
CA LEU A 110 16.17 -9.85 3.78
C LEU A 110 15.36 -11.16 3.67
N ILE A 111 15.22 -11.71 2.47
CA ILE A 111 14.50 -12.96 2.19
C ILE A 111 15.41 -14.18 2.30
N THR A 112 16.62 -14.10 1.75
CA THR A 112 17.54 -15.24 1.60
C THR A 112 18.18 -15.66 2.93
N ASP A 113 18.42 -14.71 3.84
CA ASP A 113 18.92 -15.02 5.19
C ASP A 113 17.88 -15.75 6.07
N ASN A 114 16.62 -15.83 5.62
CA ASN A 114 15.52 -16.39 6.39
C ASN A 114 14.60 -17.31 5.55
N GLU A 115 15.13 -18.40 4.97
CA GLU A 115 14.32 -19.50 4.41
C GLU A 115 13.23 -20.05 5.37
N LYS A 116 13.26 -19.64 6.65
CA LYS A 116 12.31 -20.04 7.69
C LYS A 116 11.40 -18.94 8.19
N THR A 117 11.48 -17.69 7.70
CA THR A 117 10.49 -16.65 8.04
C THR A 117 10.04 -15.96 6.78
N SER A 118 8.74 -15.94 6.56
CA SER A 118 8.18 -15.15 5.48
C SER A 118 7.40 -14.05 6.16
N VAL A 119 7.99 -12.85 6.20
CA VAL A 119 7.31 -11.58 6.47
C VAL A 119 5.89 -11.63 5.91
N PRO A 120 5.66 -12.07 4.65
CA PRO A 120 4.30 -12.23 4.14
C PRO A 120 3.38 -13.19 4.89
N LYS A 121 3.83 -14.37 5.34
CA LYS A 121 3.00 -15.28 6.18
C LYS A 121 2.70 -14.67 7.54
N THR A 122 3.65 -13.93 8.13
CA THR A 122 3.37 -13.20 9.37
C THR A 122 2.31 -12.14 9.12
N MET A 123 2.44 -11.36 8.05
CA MET A 123 1.44 -10.37 7.63
C MET A 123 0.05 -10.98 7.42
N ARG A 124 -0.03 -12.08 6.68
CA ARG A 124 -1.28 -12.84 6.48
C ARG A 124 -1.85 -13.42 7.78
N THR A 125 -1.00 -13.74 8.76
CA THR A 125 -1.45 -14.28 10.03
C THR A 125 -1.99 -13.19 10.94
N VAL A 126 -1.29 -12.06 11.06
CA VAL A 126 -1.71 -10.96 11.92
C VAL A 126 -2.93 -10.21 11.37
N SER A 127 -3.18 -10.32 10.06
CA SER A 127 -4.37 -9.80 9.39
C SER A 127 -5.64 -10.65 9.55
N LYS A 128 -5.57 -11.76 10.29
CA LYS A 128 -6.77 -12.53 10.62
C LYS A 128 -7.64 -11.75 11.60
N LEU A 129 -8.96 -11.73 11.37
CA LEU A 129 -9.89 -10.84 12.07
C LEU A 129 -10.64 -11.48 13.24
N MET A 130 -10.87 -12.81 13.22
CA MET A 130 -11.68 -13.48 14.25
C MET A 130 -10.99 -14.74 14.77
N HIS A 131 -10.95 -14.89 16.11
CA HIS A 131 -10.84 -16.19 16.77
C HIS A 131 -12.23 -16.84 16.71
N LEU A 132 -12.38 -17.96 15.98
CA LEU A 132 -13.56 -18.81 16.19
C LEU A 132 -13.39 -19.58 17.51
N GLU A 133 -14.51 -19.98 18.11
CA GLU A 133 -14.57 -20.64 19.42
C GLU A 133 -13.48 -21.70 19.63
N LYS A 134 -13.02 -21.82 20.89
CA LYS A 134 -11.86 -22.60 21.38
C LYS A 134 -11.75 -24.08 20.96
N ASN A 135 -12.66 -24.62 20.15
CA ASN A 135 -12.70 -26.02 19.74
C ASN A 135 -12.81 -26.26 18.22
N SER A 136 -12.73 -25.24 17.36
CA SER A 136 -12.56 -25.45 15.92
C SER A 136 -11.11 -25.18 15.51
N PHE A 137 -10.34 -26.25 15.27
CA PHE A 137 -9.00 -26.17 14.66
C PHE A 137 -9.02 -25.53 13.26
N ASP A 138 -10.20 -25.39 12.66
CA ASP A 138 -10.43 -24.87 11.33
C ASP A 138 -11.11 -23.47 11.38
N LYS A 139 -10.34 -22.46 10.98
CA LYS A 139 -10.74 -21.20 10.28
C LYS A 139 -10.89 -19.92 11.12
N MET A 140 -9.76 -19.35 11.55
CA MET A 140 -9.67 -17.88 11.53
C MET A 140 -9.88 -17.40 10.09
N ASN A 141 -10.85 -16.50 9.84
CA ASN A 141 -10.96 -15.86 8.53
C ASN A 141 -9.92 -14.73 8.43
N CYS A 142 -9.20 -14.72 7.31
CA CYS A 142 -8.27 -13.64 6.97
C CYS A 142 -9.03 -12.37 6.54
N PHE A 143 -8.39 -11.22 6.68
CA PHE A 143 -8.96 -9.93 6.26
C PHE A 143 -9.52 -9.93 4.84
N SER A 144 -8.70 -10.29 3.85
CA SER A 144 -9.06 -10.24 2.43
C SER A 144 -10.13 -11.27 2.08
N GLY A 145 -10.11 -12.46 2.71
CA GLY A 145 -11.18 -13.45 2.58
C GLY A 145 -12.54 -12.93 3.07
N CYS A 146 -12.57 -12.27 4.24
CA CYS A 146 -13.79 -11.60 4.73
C CYS A 146 -14.25 -10.49 3.79
N LEU A 147 -13.32 -9.61 3.40
CA LEU A 147 -13.60 -8.47 2.54
C LEU A 147 -14.19 -8.92 1.19
N PHE A 148 -13.56 -9.88 0.52
CA PHE A 148 -13.99 -10.32 -0.81
C PHE A 148 -15.32 -11.07 -0.78
N ARG A 149 -15.58 -11.88 0.26
CA ARG A 149 -16.92 -12.46 0.44
C ARG A 149 -17.98 -11.36 0.56
N LYS A 150 -17.70 -10.33 1.38
CA LYS A 150 -18.65 -9.24 1.57
C LYS A 150 -18.86 -8.43 0.29
N MET A 151 -17.79 -8.14 -0.44
CA MET A 151 -17.87 -7.47 -1.74
C MET A 151 -18.68 -8.31 -2.75
N GLN A 152 -18.46 -9.63 -2.80
CA GLN A 152 -19.25 -10.53 -3.65
C GLN A 152 -20.74 -10.53 -3.29
N GLU A 153 -21.09 -10.57 -2.00
CA GLU A 153 -22.48 -10.46 -1.53
C GLU A 153 -23.15 -9.15 -1.99
N ILE A 154 -22.38 -8.06 -2.06
CA ILE A 154 -22.85 -6.75 -2.50
C ILE A 154 -22.92 -6.67 -4.05
N GLY A 155 -22.36 -7.65 -4.77
CA GLY A 155 -22.42 -7.75 -6.23
C GLY A 155 -21.15 -7.30 -6.96
N TYR A 156 -20.01 -7.25 -6.27
CA TYR A 156 -18.70 -7.13 -6.93
C TYR A 156 -18.32 -8.46 -7.57
N GLU A 157 -17.77 -8.38 -8.78
CA GLU A 157 -17.35 -9.54 -9.57
C GLU A 157 -15.84 -9.59 -9.77
N ARG A 158 -15.16 -8.43 -9.65
CA ARG A 158 -13.71 -8.31 -9.82
C ARG A 158 -13.12 -7.26 -8.88
N VAL A 159 -11.94 -7.57 -8.34
CA VAL A 159 -11.07 -6.65 -7.61
C VAL A 159 -9.67 -6.70 -8.23
N THR A 160 -9.17 -5.57 -8.71
CA THR A 160 -7.76 -5.43 -9.11
C THR A 160 -7.01 -4.62 -8.07
N CYS A 161 -5.91 -5.15 -7.54
CA CYS A 161 -5.03 -4.44 -6.61
C CYS A 161 -3.74 -4.02 -7.32
N TYR A 162 -3.52 -2.72 -7.46
CA TYR A 162 -2.26 -2.15 -7.91
C TYR A 162 -1.40 -1.78 -6.71
N THR A 163 -0.12 -2.13 -6.73
CA THR A 163 0.85 -1.73 -5.70
C THR A 163 1.98 -0.91 -6.31
N THR A 164 2.35 0.19 -5.64
CA THR A 164 3.59 0.94 -5.91
C THR A 164 4.74 0.49 -4.98
N ASN A 165 4.45 -0.40 -4.03
CA ASN A 165 5.47 -0.99 -3.18
C ASN A 165 6.26 -2.05 -3.96
N TYR A 166 7.56 -2.12 -3.68
CA TYR A 166 8.49 -3.09 -4.27
C TYR A 166 8.50 -4.44 -3.54
N ASP A 167 7.75 -4.55 -2.44
CA ASP A 167 7.61 -5.76 -1.65
C ASP A 167 6.42 -6.61 -2.11
N LYS A 168 6.46 -7.90 -1.77
CA LYS A 168 5.36 -8.84 -2.01
C LYS A 168 4.37 -8.94 -0.86
N ILE A 169 4.35 -7.99 0.08
CA ILE A 169 3.41 -8.04 1.20
C ILE A 169 1.99 -7.88 0.68
N THR A 170 1.76 -6.93 -0.23
CA THR A 170 0.45 -6.72 -0.86
C THR A 170 -0.05 -7.98 -1.56
N ASN A 171 0.83 -8.64 -2.34
CA ASN A 171 0.51 -9.88 -3.03
C ASN A 171 0.01 -10.93 -2.04
N GLU A 172 0.76 -11.19 -0.98
CA GLU A 172 0.45 -12.27 -0.04
C GLU A 172 -0.70 -11.92 0.92
N PHE A 173 -0.93 -10.64 1.15
CA PHE A 173 -2.04 -10.16 1.95
C PHE A 173 -3.37 -10.32 1.20
N PHE A 174 -3.40 -10.06 -0.11
CA PHE A 174 -4.62 -10.07 -0.91
C PHE A 174 -4.80 -11.33 -1.77
N ASP A 175 -3.74 -12.08 -2.13
CA ASP A 175 -3.81 -13.32 -2.93
C ASP A 175 -4.34 -14.48 -2.07
N ILE A 176 -5.67 -14.56 -1.97
CA ILE A 176 -6.36 -15.56 -1.19
C ILE A 176 -7.29 -16.40 -2.04
N LYS A 177 -6.94 -17.69 -2.12
CA LYS A 177 -7.73 -18.75 -2.75
C LYS A 177 -8.52 -19.50 -1.67
N GLU A 178 -9.50 -18.83 -1.08
CA GLU A 178 -10.42 -19.45 -0.12
C GLU A 178 -11.63 -20.06 -0.83
N ASN A 179 -12.06 -21.24 -0.37
CA ASN A 179 -13.25 -21.90 -0.90
C ASN A 179 -14.48 -21.00 -0.74
N GLY A 180 -15.20 -20.78 -1.84
CA GLY A 180 -16.46 -20.01 -1.87
C GLY A 180 -16.31 -18.56 -2.34
N ILE A 181 -15.09 -18.06 -2.53
CA ILE A 181 -14.84 -16.78 -3.19
C ILE A 181 -14.73 -17.05 -4.70
N THR A 182 -15.66 -16.50 -5.47
CA THR A 182 -15.69 -16.59 -6.95
C THR A 182 -15.34 -15.28 -7.63
N LEU A 183 -15.17 -14.21 -6.84
CA LEU A 183 -14.72 -12.90 -7.30
C LEU A 183 -13.34 -13.02 -7.95
N GLU A 184 -13.19 -12.46 -9.15
CA GLU A 184 -11.90 -12.42 -9.86
C GLU A 184 -10.95 -11.46 -9.14
N MET A 185 -9.74 -11.91 -8.87
CA MET A 185 -8.75 -11.13 -8.12
C MET A 185 -7.38 -11.17 -8.80
N GLU A 186 -6.76 -10.00 -8.89
CA GLU A 186 -5.43 -9.81 -9.47
C GLU A 186 -4.64 -8.79 -8.65
N VAL A 187 -3.33 -9.03 -8.49
CA VAL A 187 -2.39 -8.05 -7.95
C VAL A 187 -1.38 -7.67 -9.04
N VAL A 188 -1.22 -6.38 -9.29
CA VAL A 188 -0.32 -5.83 -10.31
C VAL A 188 0.70 -4.91 -9.64
N ALA A 189 1.99 -5.18 -9.83
CA ALA A 189 3.06 -4.31 -9.35
C ALA A 189 3.34 -3.20 -10.38
N LEU A 190 2.90 -1.97 -10.10
CA LEU A 190 3.08 -0.83 -11.02
C LEU A 190 4.56 -0.50 -11.24
N HIS A 191 5.39 -0.66 -10.21
CA HIS A 191 6.80 -0.31 -10.26
C HIS A 191 7.74 -1.51 -10.22
N GLY A 192 7.20 -2.71 -10.49
CA GLY A 192 7.91 -3.96 -10.26
C GLY A 192 8.08 -4.30 -8.77
N ASP A 193 8.56 -5.51 -8.51
CA ASP A 193 8.89 -6.00 -7.17
C ASP A 193 10.33 -6.58 -7.15
N TYR A 194 10.81 -7.04 -6.00
CA TYR A 194 12.17 -7.57 -5.87
C TYR A 194 12.46 -8.86 -6.68
N GLU A 195 11.44 -9.53 -7.21
CA GLU A 195 11.56 -10.68 -8.12
C GLU A 195 11.45 -10.29 -9.60
N ALA A 196 10.96 -9.08 -9.89
CA ALA A 196 10.91 -8.54 -11.24
C ALA A 196 12.31 -8.41 -11.85
N GLN A 197 12.37 -8.31 -13.18
CA GLN A 197 13.63 -8.00 -13.86
C GLN A 197 14.17 -6.64 -13.41
N GLU A 198 13.28 -5.67 -13.29
CA GLU A 198 13.61 -4.29 -12.91
C GLU A 198 12.61 -3.74 -11.87
N ILE A 199 13.12 -2.88 -10.99
CA ILE A 199 12.32 -2.04 -10.07
C ILE A 199 12.37 -0.60 -10.57
N ILE A 200 11.24 0.09 -10.56
CA ILE A 200 11.11 1.49 -11.01
C ILE A 200 11.18 2.43 -9.81
N CYS A 201 12.40 2.68 -9.32
CA CYS A 201 12.69 3.74 -8.35
C CYS A 201 13.43 4.89 -9.05
N SER A 202 12.70 5.91 -9.48
CA SER A 202 13.24 7.03 -10.26
C SER A 202 12.65 8.37 -9.83
N SER A 203 13.13 9.46 -10.44
CA SER A 203 12.46 10.76 -10.33
C SER A 203 10.95 10.60 -10.62
N PRO A 204 10.05 11.17 -9.78
CA PRO A 204 8.61 11.03 -9.94
C PRO A 204 8.12 11.31 -11.37
N GLU A 205 8.72 12.30 -12.02
CA GLU A 205 8.35 12.77 -13.36
C GLU A 205 8.74 11.78 -14.46
N ASN A 206 9.75 10.94 -14.22
CA ASN A 206 10.25 9.96 -15.18
C ASN A 206 9.54 8.62 -15.07
N LYS A 207 8.86 8.33 -13.94
CA LYS A 207 8.21 7.03 -13.70
C LYS A 207 7.24 6.64 -14.82
N GLU A 208 6.46 7.59 -15.35
CA GLU A 208 5.50 7.30 -16.43
C GLU A 208 6.17 6.67 -17.66
N HIS A 209 7.40 7.07 -17.97
CA HIS A 209 8.14 6.58 -19.14
C HIS A 209 8.82 5.22 -18.91
N LYS A 210 8.92 4.79 -17.65
CA LYS A 210 9.56 3.53 -17.26
C LYS A 210 8.56 2.42 -16.96
N VAL A 211 7.34 2.76 -16.56
CA VAL A 211 6.29 1.76 -16.34
C VAL A 211 5.86 1.18 -17.69
N ASP A 212 5.69 -0.13 -17.73
CA ASP A 212 5.18 -0.85 -18.90
C ASP A 212 3.88 -0.19 -19.41
N PRO A 213 3.85 0.27 -20.69
CA PRO A 213 2.67 0.88 -21.28
C PRO A 213 1.41 0.03 -21.16
N ASP A 214 1.52 -1.29 -21.27
CA ASP A 214 0.39 -2.22 -21.18
C ASP A 214 -0.18 -2.25 -19.75
N ILE A 215 0.69 -2.16 -18.74
CA ILE A 215 0.28 -2.04 -17.33
C ILE A 215 -0.44 -0.71 -17.09
N LEU A 216 0.07 0.38 -17.66
CA LEU A 216 -0.54 1.71 -17.53
C LEU A 216 -1.89 1.82 -18.23
N GLU A 217 -2.03 1.24 -19.42
CA GLU A 217 -3.29 1.18 -20.17
C GLU A 217 -4.33 0.33 -19.44
N LYS A 218 -3.91 -0.83 -18.93
CA LYS A 218 -4.76 -1.68 -18.08
C LYS A 218 -5.20 -0.93 -16.83
N PHE A 219 -4.28 -0.24 -16.15
CA PHE A 219 -4.61 0.55 -14.96
C PHE A 219 -5.63 1.64 -15.26
N GLU A 220 -5.46 2.39 -16.35
CA GLU A 220 -6.41 3.41 -16.79
C GLU A 220 -7.80 2.81 -17.07
N THR A 221 -7.85 1.69 -17.79
CA THR A 221 -9.11 0.98 -18.08
C THR A 221 -9.79 0.49 -16.80
N ASP A 222 -9.03 -0.12 -15.89
CA ASP A 222 -9.55 -0.69 -14.65
C ASP A 222 -10.16 0.40 -13.74
N ILE A 223 -9.52 1.58 -13.61
CA ILE A 223 -10.08 2.68 -12.81
C ILE A 223 -11.29 3.35 -13.49
N GLU A 224 -11.34 3.40 -14.82
CA GLU A 224 -12.49 3.90 -15.55
C GLU A 224 -13.71 3.00 -15.41
N ASP A 225 -13.51 1.68 -15.38
CA ASP A 225 -14.57 0.70 -15.20
C ASP A 225 -14.98 0.51 -13.72
N ALA A 226 -14.09 0.82 -12.78
CA ALA A 226 -14.35 0.63 -11.36
C ALA A 226 -15.55 1.45 -10.87
N LYS A 227 -16.36 0.86 -9.99
CA LYS A 227 -17.37 1.61 -9.22
C LYS A 227 -16.73 2.29 -8.01
N THR A 228 -15.86 1.56 -7.34
CA THR A 228 -15.15 2.00 -6.13
C THR A 228 -13.64 1.89 -6.35
N ILE A 229 -12.94 2.96 -5.98
CA ILE A 229 -11.48 3.06 -6.03
C ILE A 229 -10.99 3.29 -4.59
N VAL A 230 -10.18 2.37 -4.09
CA VAL A 230 -9.59 2.46 -2.75
C VAL A 230 -8.14 2.89 -2.89
N LEU A 231 -7.76 4.01 -2.28
CA LEU A 231 -6.37 4.48 -2.22
C LEU A 231 -5.87 4.22 -0.80
N PHE A 232 -4.84 3.40 -0.63
CA PHE A 232 -4.30 3.09 0.69
C PHE A 232 -2.83 3.49 0.78
N GLY A 233 -2.56 4.57 1.52
CA GLY A 233 -1.20 4.96 1.90
C GLY A 233 -0.35 5.40 0.72
N LEU A 234 -0.97 6.06 -0.26
CA LEU A 234 -0.37 6.35 -1.56
C LEU A 234 0.30 7.74 -1.58
N GLY A 235 1.59 7.77 -1.91
CA GLY A 235 2.34 9.01 -2.09
C GLY A 235 2.13 9.63 -3.47
N LEU A 236 1.00 10.30 -3.72
CA LEU A 236 0.66 10.82 -5.05
C LEU A 236 1.64 11.87 -5.64
N PHE A 237 2.45 12.51 -4.82
CA PHE A 237 3.55 13.37 -5.30
C PHE A 237 4.78 12.59 -5.75
N SER A 238 4.99 11.41 -5.17
CA SER A 238 5.99 10.44 -5.62
C SER A 238 5.54 9.70 -6.88
N ASP A 239 4.22 9.59 -7.09
CA ASP A 239 3.59 8.82 -8.18
C ASP A 239 2.63 9.68 -9.04
N PRO A 240 3.14 10.74 -9.70
CA PRO A 240 2.31 11.68 -10.46
C PRO A 240 1.61 11.04 -11.66
N HIS A 241 2.18 9.98 -12.24
CA HIS A 241 1.56 9.18 -13.31
C HIS A 241 0.29 8.47 -12.85
N VAL A 242 0.19 8.09 -11.56
CA VAL A 242 -1.04 7.58 -10.96
C VAL A 242 -2.04 8.72 -10.77
N LEU A 243 -1.60 9.83 -10.17
CA LEU A 243 -2.45 11.03 -9.96
C LEU A 243 -3.10 11.53 -11.27
N LYS A 244 -2.30 11.60 -12.34
CA LYS A 244 -2.75 11.99 -13.68
C LYS A 244 -3.92 11.15 -14.18
N ARG A 245 -3.90 9.83 -13.93
CA ARG A 245 -4.96 8.89 -14.34
C ARG A 245 -6.17 9.00 -13.41
N LEU A 246 -5.95 9.11 -12.10
CA LEU A 246 -7.05 9.35 -11.15
C LEU A 246 -7.84 10.63 -11.47
N ASN A 247 -7.17 11.70 -11.92
CA ASN A 247 -7.84 12.95 -12.31
C ASN A 247 -8.73 12.84 -13.55
N LYS A 248 -8.63 11.76 -14.33
CA LYS A 248 -9.51 11.53 -15.50
C LYS A 248 -10.88 10.98 -15.09
N VAL A 249 -10.98 10.26 -13.97
CA VAL A 249 -12.20 9.58 -13.57
C VAL A 249 -13.17 10.48 -12.79
N LYS A 250 -14.47 10.33 -13.07
CA LYS A 250 -15.55 11.15 -12.49
C LYS A 250 -16.74 10.29 -12.08
N GLY A 251 -17.53 10.77 -11.11
CA GLY A 251 -18.75 10.10 -10.65
C GLY A 251 -18.51 8.74 -10.00
N LYS A 252 -17.29 8.49 -9.50
CA LYS A 252 -16.90 7.26 -8.80
C LYS A 252 -16.96 7.46 -7.29
N GLN A 253 -16.89 6.35 -6.54
CA GLN A 253 -16.61 6.38 -5.11
C GLN A 253 -15.11 6.18 -4.89
N PHE A 254 -14.50 7.07 -4.12
CA PHE A 254 -13.15 6.92 -3.62
C PHE A 254 -13.17 6.68 -2.11
N ILE A 255 -12.43 5.68 -1.66
CA ILE A 255 -12.15 5.45 -0.25
C ILE A 255 -10.66 5.69 -0.05
N ILE A 256 -10.31 6.75 0.67
CA ILE A 256 -8.92 7.13 0.93
C ILE A 256 -8.57 6.71 2.35
N ILE A 257 -7.62 5.78 2.45
CA ILE A 257 -7.07 5.26 3.69
C ILE A 257 -5.66 5.83 3.84
N ASP A 258 -5.46 6.75 4.78
CA ASP A 258 -4.18 7.44 4.94
C ASP A 258 -3.92 7.80 6.41
N ALA A 259 -2.67 8.12 6.74
CA ALA A 259 -2.31 8.60 8.07
C ALA A 259 -2.69 10.08 8.25
N ASP A 260 -2.64 10.86 7.17
CA ASP A 260 -2.97 12.30 7.15
C ASP A 260 -4.09 12.58 6.13
N CYS A 261 -5.31 12.10 6.41
CA CYS A 261 -6.47 12.44 5.56
C CYS A 261 -6.78 13.95 5.61
N ALA A 262 -6.40 14.63 6.69
CA ALA A 262 -6.57 16.08 6.82
C ALA A 262 -5.84 16.87 5.72
N SER A 263 -4.69 16.38 5.26
CA SER A 263 -3.99 16.98 4.11
C SER A 263 -4.84 16.98 2.84
N TYR A 264 -5.64 15.95 2.60
CA TYR A 264 -6.54 15.86 1.46
C TYR A 264 -7.70 16.86 1.59
N LEU A 265 -8.19 17.11 2.81
CA LEU A 265 -9.19 18.15 3.06
C LEU A 265 -8.65 19.56 2.81
N LYS A 266 -7.40 19.83 3.21
CA LYS A 266 -6.72 21.10 2.89
C LYS A 266 -6.55 21.27 1.37
N LYS A 267 -6.14 20.20 0.69
CA LYS A 267 -6.05 20.15 -0.79
C LYS A 267 -7.42 20.35 -1.42
N ARG A 268 -8.51 19.86 -0.81
CA ARG A 268 -9.92 20.04 -1.24
C ARG A 268 -10.46 21.46 -1.07
N SER A 269 -9.64 22.42 -0.63
CA SER A 269 -9.99 23.84 -0.80
C SER A 269 -9.76 24.25 -2.27
N HIS A 270 -10.78 24.84 -2.90
CA HIS A 270 -10.80 25.11 -4.36
C HIS A 270 -9.57 25.89 -4.88
N ALA A 271 -8.96 26.73 -4.04
CA ALA A 271 -7.77 27.52 -4.38
C ALA A 271 -6.47 26.68 -4.46
N ALA A 272 -6.36 25.59 -3.69
CA ALA A 272 -5.17 24.74 -3.67
C ALA A 272 -5.13 23.75 -4.85
N VAL A 273 -6.28 23.28 -5.33
CA VAL A 273 -6.32 22.28 -6.42
C VAL A 273 -5.98 22.83 -7.80
N LEU A 274 -6.31 24.09 -8.08
CA LEU A 274 -5.83 24.76 -9.29
C LEU A 274 -4.29 24.87 -9.36
N GLN A 275 -3.59 24.67 -8.22
CA GLN A 275 -2.13 24.65 -8.15
C GLN A 275 -1.52 23.25 -7.99
N ILE A 276 -2.26 22.28 -7.45
CA ILE A 276 -1.70 20.99 -7.00
C ILE A 276 -2.25 19.79 -7.80
N GLY A 277 -3.31 19.95 -8.60
CA GLY A 277 -3.76 18.92 -9.56
C GLY A 277 -4.38 17.68 -8.93
N PHE A 278 -5.35 17.84 -8.02
CA PHE A 278 -6.11 16.74 -7.39
C PHE A 278 -7.62 16.82 -7.74
N ASP A 279 -7.93 16.90 -9.04
CA ASP A 279 -9.29 17.08 -9.56
C ASP A 279 -10.25 15.95 -9.15
N TYR A 280 -9.73 14.72 -9.00
CA TYR A 280 -10.53 13.56 -8.61
C TYR A 280 -11.23 13.75 -7.25
N LEU A 281 -10.70 14.59 -6.34
CA LEU A 281 -11.30 14.85 -5.02
C LEU A 281 -12.63 15.63 -5.07
N TYR A 282 -12.96 16.26 -6.21
CA TYR A 282 -14.19 17.04 -6.37
C TYR A 282 -15.21 16.37 -7.28
N GLN A 283 -14.73 15.64 -8.28
CA GLN A 283 -15.58 15.05 -9.30
C GLN A 283 -16.18 13.72 -8.85
N ASN A 284 -15.87 13.28 -7.63
CA ASN A 284 -16.19 11.96 -7.10
C ASN A 284 -16.68 12.03 -5.64
N GLU A 285 -17.36 10.97 -5.19
CA GLU A 285 -17.72 10.78 -3.78
C GLU A 285 -16.47 10.35 -3.02
N ILE A 286 -16.09 11.07 -1.95
CA ILE A 286 -14.90 10.76 -1.17
C ILE A 286 -15.29 10.33 0.24
N LYS A 287 -14.81 9.15 0.64
CA LYS A 287 -14.82 8.66 2.02
C LYS A 287 -13.38 8.57 2.54
N PHE A 288 -13.17 8.91 3.80
CA PHE A 288 -11.86 8.87 4.44
C PHE A 288 -11.85 7.84 5.56
N ILE A 289 -10.73 7.14 5.69
CA ILE A 289 -10.42 6.23 6.80
C ILE A 289 -9.03 6.62 7.32
N ASP A 290 -8.97 7.30 8.46
CA ASP A 290 -7.67 7.66 9.06
C ASP A 290 -7.05 6.49 9.80
N THR A 291 -5.73 6.40 9.67
CA THR A 291 -4.92 5.37 10.33
C THR A 291 -4.01 5.92 11.42
N LEU A 292 -3.90 7.24 11.54
CA LEU A 292 -3.03 7.88 12.54
C LEU A 292 -3.66 9.10 13.20
N ASP A 293 -4.31 9.97 12.42
CA ASP A 293 -4.88 11.22 12.94
C ASP A 293 -6.36 11.11 13.32
N PHE A 294 -6.77 11.87 14.33
CA PHE A 294 -8.20 12.03 14.65
C PHE A 294 -8.86 12.95 13.62
N GLN A 295 -9.97 12.50 13.02
CA GLN A 295 -10.81 13.40 12.24
C GLN A 295 -11.79 14.14 13.13
N VAL A 296 -11.96 15.43 12.85
CA VAL A 296 -13.05 16.25 13.39
C VAL A 296 -14.05 16.49 12.26
N ASP A 297 -15.13 15.72 12.22
CA ASP A 297 -16.25 15.98 11.31
C ASP A 297 -17.42 16.57 12.10
N LYS A 298 -17.70 17.86 11.86
CA LYS A 298 -18.83 18.75 12.21
C LYS A 298 -19.64 18.56 13.52
N MET A 299 -19.33 17.57 14.37
CA MET A 299 -19.89 17.25 15.69
C MET A 299 -19.33 15.94 16.30
N LYS A 300 -18.49 15.15 15.61
CA LYS A 300 -17.89 13.91 16.12
C LYS A 300 -16.37 13.86 15.87
N VAL A 301 -15.65 13.40 16.89
CA VAL A 301 -14.24 13.00 16.79
C VAL A 301 -14.21 11.53 16.42
N MET A 302 -13.69 11.19 15.24
CA MET A 302 -13.52 9.80 14.83
C MET A 302 -12.13 9.31 15.23
N LYS A 303 -12.08 8.18 15.95
CA LYS A 303 -10.83 7.52 16.32
C LYS A 303 -10.17 6.95 15.05
N PRO A 304 -8.84 7.09 14.89
CA PRO A 304 -8.14 6.42 13.80
C PRO A 304 -8.26 4.90 13.93
N VAL A 305 -8.27 4.23 12.79
CA VAL A 305 -8.16 2.79 12.64
C VAL A 305 -6.74 2.36 12.96
N GLN A 306 -6.57 1.42 13.88
CA GLN A 306 -5.28 0.99 14.41
C GLN A 306 -5.04 -0.52 14.26
N THR A 307 -6.09 -1.30 13.93
CA THR A 307 -5.98 -2.75 13.75
C THR A 307 -6.62 -3.21 12.43
N PRO A 308 -6.25 -4.40 11.92
CA PRO A 308 -6.88 -4.98 10.73
C PRO A 308 -8.41 -5.16 10.87
N GLU A 309 -8.91 -5.45 12.06
CA GLU A 309 -10.34 -5.55 12.38
C GLU A 309 -11.05 -4.22 12.22
N GLU A 310 -10.53 -3.16 12.87
CA GLU A 310 -11.07 -1.81 12.75
C GLU A 310 -11.05 -1.35 11.28
N LEU A 311 -10.01 -1.72 10.53
CA LEU A 311 -9.87 -1.40 9.10
C LEU A 311 -10.93 -2.12 8.26
N TYR A 312 -11.18 -3.39 8.55
CA TYR A 312 -12.20 -4.18 7.86
C TYR A 312 -13.58 -3.56 8.06
N ASP A 313 -13.94 -3.27 9.32
CA ASP A 313 -15.24 -2.70 9.66
C ASP A 313 -15.45 -1.34 8.97
N ALA A 314 -14.42 -0.48 8.98
CA ALA A 314 -14.46 0.83 8.32
C ALA A 314 -14.59 0.72 6.79
N LEU A 315 -13.91 -0.25 6.17
CA LEU A 315 -14.00 -0.49 4.73
C LEU A 315 -15.38 -1.03 4.33
N ILE A 316 -15.93 -2.01 5.06
CA ILE A 316 -17.26 -2.54 4.77
C ILE A 316 -18.35 -1.48 4.96
N ALA A 317 -18.22 -0.60 5.96
CA ALA A 317 -19.14 0.53 6.11
C ALA A 317 -19.05 1.55 4.97
N SER A 318 -17.93 1.53 4.22
CA SER A 318 -17.65 2.47 3.14
C SER A 318 -18.03 1.93 1.75
N ILE A 319 -18.11 0.61 1.56
CA ILE A 319 -18.47 -0.08 0.30
C ILE A 319 -19.99 -0.23 0.16
#